data_AF-A0A1N7GTY5-F1
#
_entry.id   AF-A0A1N7GTY5-F1
#
_cell.length_a   1.000
_cell.length_b   1.000
_cell.length_c   1.000
_cell.angle_alpha   90.00
_cell.angle_beta   90.00
_cell.angle_gamma   90.00
#
_symmetry.space_group_name_H-M   'P 1'
#
loop_
_entity.id
_entity.type
_entity.pdbx_description
1 polymer ?
#
loop_
_entity_poly.entity_id
_entity_poly.type
_entity_poly.pdbx_seq_one_letter_code
_entity_poly.pdbx_strand_id
1 'polypeptide(L)'
;MDWTVPYSLGISTKSIRKFLIEVASLEAEIAFSGLYVARKLDDFSSVTALMDEFPQTFSSFKRNIASIDRETFSILDLLEKDSLLVEQISLINLKLQMSRPPTTSSLIKSFAKSLTYFTSFTNAETKRIFGEESISIERTIINCDRLISALNTAEVIIRHRNIRDNEIFKPSRVKESIVVDLIDKASDQLDNSTSLNPETKQLINEYLAEIKAEAQSKAPRWQNIIGSLMIVAAITSGLSDAPGAAKTLESLIQYIVGVAAIKPEAPFLPSPTDAERIGVDFFNGVDT
;
A
#
# COMPACT_ATOMS: atom_id res chain seq x y z
N MET A 1 -4.61 -1.74 -9.38
CA MET A 1 -3.79 -0.98 -8.40
C MET A 1 -2.42 -1.59 -8.41
N ASP A 2 -1.38 -0.77 -8.60
CA ASP A 2 -0.01 -1.25 -8.70
C ASP A 2 0.54 -1.57 -7.29
N TRP A 3 0.74 -2.86 -7.02
CA TRP A 3 1.24 -3.37 -5.73
C TRP A 3 2.67 -2.96 -5.45
N THR A 4 3.40 -2.53 -6.47
CA THR A 4 4.82 -2.16 -6.35
C THR A 4 5.00 -0.88 -5.53
N VAL A 5 4.02 0.02 -5.51
CA VAL A 5 4.10 1.34 -4.88
C VAL A 5 4.19 1.30 -3.34
N PRO A 6 3.31 0.60 -2.60
CA PRO A 6 3.46 0.49 -1.14
C PRO A 6 4.73 -0.28 -0.74
N TYR A 7 5.11 -1.29 -1.54
CA TYR A 7 6.29 -2.11 -1.27
C TYR A 7 7.59 -1.32 -1.48
N SER A 8 7.68 -0.56 -2.57
CA SER A 8 8.84 0.29 -2.87
C SER A 8 8.99 1.41 -1.84
N LEU A 9 7.89 2.06 -1.44
CA LEU A 9 7.90 3.08 -0.39
C LEU A 9 8.28 2.51 0.97
N GLY A 10 7.85 1.29 1.30
CA GLY A 10 8.25 0.60 2.53
C GLY A 10 9.74 0.29 2.57
N ILE A 11 10.32 -0.19 1.46
CA ILE A 11 11.75 -0.47 1.36
C ILE A 11 12.57 0.82 1.40
N SER A 12 12.16 1.85 0.65
CA SER A 12 12.87 3.13 0.62
C SER A 12 12.88 3.77 2.01
N THR A 13 11.72 3.80 2.70
CA THR A 13 11.62 4.35 4.06
C THR A 13 12.50 3.61 5.06
N LYS A 14 12.57 2.28 4.99
CA LYS A 14 13.47 1.48 5.87
C LYS A 14 14.94 1.79 5.62
N SER A 15 15.33 1.93 4.35
CA SER A 15 16.71 2.21 3.96
C SER A 15 17.12 3.62 4.39
N ILE A 16 16.26 4.62 4.14
CA ILE A 16 16.44 6.00 4.61
C ILE A 16 16.57 6.02 6.14
N ARG A 17 15.66 5.36 6.86
CA ARG A 17 15.71 5.29 8.32
C ARG A 17 17.02 4.70 8.84
N LYS A 18 17.47 3.56 8.29
CA LYS A 18 18.73 2.91 8.68
C LYS A 18 19.91 3.87 8.49
N PHE A 19 19.98 4.50 7.33
CA PHE A 19 21.02 5.47 7.03
C PHE A 19 21.00 6.69 7.97
N LEU A 20 19.81 7.23 8.29
CA LEU A 20 19.70 8.33 9.24
C LEU A 20 20.17 7.93 10.65
N ILE A 21 19.97 6.67 11.07
CA ILE A 21 20.52 6.15 12.33
C ILE A 21 22.05 6.08 12.28
N GLU A 22 22.62 5.60 11.17
CA GLU A 22 24.07 5.57 10.97
C GLU A 22 24.66 6.99 10.99
N VAL A 23 24.02 7.95 10.32
CA VAL A 23 24.40 9.37 10.39
C VAL A 23 24.30 9.92 11.81
N ALA A 24 23.22 9.60 12.54
CA ALA A 24 23.07 10.01 13.94
C ALA A 24 24.14 9.39 14.84
N SER A 25 24.58 8.16 14.57
CA SER A 25 25.65 7.51 15.34
C SER A 25 27.02 8.16 15.16
N LEU A 26 27.21 8.92 14.07
CA LEU A 26 28.44 9.66 13.75
C LEU A 26 28.42 11.11 14.28
N GLU A 27 27.52 11.47 15.19
CA GLU A 27 27.35 12.84 15.68
C GLU A 27 28.68 13.51 16.09
N ALA A 28 29.52 12.81 16.85
CA ALA A 28 30.82 13.33 17.29
C ALA A 28 31.79 13.62 16.13
N GLU A 29 31.80 12.78 15.10
CA GLU A 29 32.65 12.98 13.92
C GLU A 29 32.12 14.08 13.01
N ILE A 30 30.79 14.16 12.85
CA ILE A 30 30.12 15.21 12.09
C ILE A 30 30.33 16.56 12.78
N ALA A 31 30.34 16.62 14.11
CA ALA A 31 30.64 17.85 14.86
C ALA A 31 32.05 18.39 14.53
N PHE A 32 33.00 17.49 14.27
CA PHE A 32 34.39 17.85 13.98
C PHE A 32 34.69 18.07 12.49
N SER A 33 34.15 17.21 11.62
CA SER A 33 34.49 17.16 10.18
C SER A 33 33.36 17.60 9.26
N GLY A 34 32.19 17.94 9.82
CA GLY A 34 30.98 18.31 9.10
C GLY A 34 30.25 17.11 8.48
N LEU A 35 29.12 17.39 7.82
CA LEU A 35 28.27 16.39 7.14
C LEU A 35 28.95 15.62 6.01
N TYR A 36 30.15 16.05 5.58
CA TYR A 36 30.93 15.34 4.57
C TYR A 36 31.28 13.90 4.98
N VAL A 37 31.37 13.62 6.28
CA VAL A 37 31.65 12.26 6.78
C VAL A 37 30.56 11.27 6.35
N ALA A 38 29.29 11.70 6.33
CA ALA A 38 28.17 10.86 5.91
C ALA A 38 28.28 10.40 4.45
N ARG A 39 29.04 11.12 3.60
CA ARG A 39 29.29 10.73 2.20
C ARG A 39 30.19 9.51 2.05
N LYS A 40 30.89 9.13 3.13
CA LYS A 40 31.79 7.96 3.16
C LYS A 40 31.08 6.68 3.56
N LEU A 41 29.80 6.76 3.97
CA LEU A 41 29.00 5.58 4.27
C LEU A 41 28.73 4.82 2.98
N ASP A 42 28.82 3.49 3.04
CA ASP A 42 28.71 2.61 1.87
C ASP A 42 27.37 2.79 1.13
N ASP A 43 26.29 2.99 1.90
CA ASP A 43 24.92 3.15 1.38
C ASP A 43 24.60 4.59 0.91
N PHE A 44 25.56 5.53 0.93
CA PHE A 44 25.29 6.95 0.66
C PHE A 44 24.60 7.16 -0.70
N SER A 45 25.20 6.67 -1.79
CA SER A 45 24.70 6.94 -3.15
C SER A 45 23.33 6.33 -3.42
N SER A 46 23.07 5.15 -2.87
CA SER A 46 21.78 4.47 -3.04
C SER A 46 20.69 5.16 -2.22
N VAL A 47 20.99 5.53 -0.98
CA VAL A 47 20.02 6.19 -0.09
C VAL A 47 19.71 7.60 -0.55
N THR A 48 20.67 8.38 -1.04
CA THR A 48 20.38 9.72 -1.57
C THR A 48 19.43 9.67 -2.77
N ALA A 49 19.57 8.66 -3.66
CA ALA A 49 18.64 8.46 -4.76
C ALA A 49 17.23 8.11 -4.25
N LEU A 50 17.13 7.26 -3.24
CA LEU A 50 15.85 6.95 -2.58
C LEU A 50 15.21 8.17 -1.91
N MET A 51 16.02 9.05 -1.30
CA MET A 51 15.55 10.30 -0.71
C MET A 51 15.07 11.31 -1.77
N ASP A 52 15.68 11.33 -2.96
CA ASP A 52 15.24 12.13 -4.11
C ASP A 52 13.88 11.66 -4.66
N GLU A 53 13.66 10.35 -4.74
CA GLU A 53 12.39 9.75 -5.21
C GLU A 53 11.29 9.70 -4.14
N PHE A 54 11.63 9.91 -2.88
CA PHE A 54 10.72 9.79 -1.74
C PHE A 54 9.46 10.66 -1.86
N PRO A 55 9.52 11.97 -2.22
CA PRO A 55 8.33 12.80 -2.34
C PRO A 55 7.32 12.24 -3.34
N GLN A 56 7.79 11.82 -4.52
CA GLN A 56 6.94 11.31 -5.59
C GLN A 56 6.30 9.97 -5.21
N THR A 57 7.08 9.07 -4.62
CA THR A 57 6.58 7.75 -4.16
C THR A 57 5.57 7.90 -3.01
N PHE A 58 5.84 8.79 -2.06
CA PHE A 58 4.91 9.14 -0.97
C PHE A 58 3.59 9.71 -1.49
N SER A 59 3.63 10.74 -2.35
CA SER A 59 2.41 11.35 -2.90
C SER A 59 1.60 10.36 -3.74
N SER A 60 2.27 9.51 -4.51
CA SER A 60 1.62 8.45 -5.31
C SER A 60 0.89 7.46 -4.41
N PHE A 61 1.54 6.99 -3.34
CA PHE A 61 0.91 6.09 -2.37
C PHE A 61 -0.28 6.77 -1.65
N LYS A 62 -0.10 8.00 -1.18
CA LYS A 62 -1.16 8.77 -0.49
C LYS A 62 -2.41 8.94 -1.36
N ARG A 63 -2.24 9.28 -2.63
CA ARG A 63 -3.37 9.38 -3.59
C ARG A 63 -4.09 8.05 -3.75
N ASN A 64 -3.33 6.96 -3.81
CA ASN A 64 -3.88 5.63 -4.01
C ASN A 64 -4.67 5.13 -2.79
N ILE A 65 -4.19 5.40 -1.56
CA ILE A 65 -4.87 4.93 -0.35
C ILE A 65 -6.12 5.74 0.00
N ALA A 66 -6.24 6.99 -0.48
CA ALA A 66 -7.35 7.88 -0.17
C ALA A 66 -8.75 7.28 -0.45
N SER A 67 -8.85 6.42 -1.46
CA SER A 67 -10.09 5.74 -1.86
C SER A 67 -10.31 4.38 -1.17
N ILE A 68 -9.34 3.92 -0.39
CA ILE A 68 -9.30 2.57 0.17
C ILE A 68 -9.48 2.63 1.68
N ASP A 69 -8.67 3.44 2.36
CA ASP A 69 -8.69 3.55 3.79
C ASP A 69 -8.46 4.99 4.25
N ARG A 70 -9.49 5.56 4.88
CA ARG A 70 -9.50 6.94 5.35
C ARG A 70 -8.60 7.12 6.57
N GLU A 71 -8.44 6.08 7.39
CA GLU A 71 -7.60 6.15 8.59
C GLU A 71 -6.12 6.25 8.20
N THR A 72 -5.62 5.34 7.36
CA THR A 72 -4.26 5.41 6.81
C THR A 72 -4.04 6.72 6.07
N PHE A 73 -4.98 7.17 5.23
CA PHE A 73 -4.86 8.46 4.56
C PHE A 73 -4.66 9.62 5.53
N SER A 74 -5.38 9.62 6.66
CA SER A 74 -5.28 10.68 7.67
C SER A 74 -3.92 10.66 8.38
N ILE A 75 -3.37 9.46 8.65
CA ILE A 75 -2.00 9.32 9.17
C ILE A 75 -0.97 9.87 8.18
N LEU A 76 -1.11 9.56 6.89
CA LEU A 76 -0.23 10.10 5.85
C LEU A 76 -0.36 11.63 5.72
N ASP A 77 -1.57 12.18 5.82
CA ASP A 77 -1.79 13.64 5.79
C ASP A 77 -1.10 14.34 6.97
N LEU A 78 -1.18 13.76 8.18
CA LEU A 78 -0.48 14.24 9.37
C LEU A 78 1.04 14.14 9.24
N LEU A 79 1.55 13.07 8.62
CA LEU A 79 2.98 12.92 8.36
C LEU A 79 3.50 13.96 7.35
N GLU A 80 2.69 14.33 6.36
CA GLU A 80 3.06 15.32 5.35
C GLU A 80 2.94 16.76 5.86
N LYS A 81 1.80 17.13 6.46
CA LYS A 81 1.49 18.53 6.80
C LYS A 81 1.98 18.94 8.20
N ASP A 82 1.77 18.10 9.20
CA ASP A 82 2.08 18.47 10.59
C ASP A 82 3.49 18.05 10.99
N SER A 83 3.91 16.88 10.51
CA SER A 83 5.22 16.31 10.81
C SER A 83 6.28 16.73 9.80
N LEU A 84 5.88 17.26 8.64
CA LEU A 84 6.74 17.73 7.56
C LEU A 84 7.76 16.66 7.12
N LEU A 85 7.37 15.38 7.12
CA LEU A 85 8.29 14.26 6.86
C LEU A 85 8.95 14.36 5.48
N VAL A 86 8.13 14.66 4.46
CA VAL A 86 8.60 14.79 3.07
C VAL A 86 9.62 15.93 2.94
N GLU A 87 9.32 17.07 3.56
CA GLU A 87 10.21 18.23 3.58
C GLU A 87 11.50 17.94 4.34
N GLN A 88 11.41 17.33 5.53
CA GLN A 88 12.58 16.96 6.32
C GLN A 88 13.51 16.01 5.57
N ILE A 89 12.99 14.95 4.94
CA ILE A 89 13.79 14.03 4.13
C ILE A 89 14.46 14.77 2.97
N SER A 90 13.72 15.63 2.26
CA SER A 90 14.24 16.41 1.14
C SER A 90 15.35 17.36 1.59
N LEU A 91 15.17 18.08 2.69
CA LEU A 91 16.14 19.01 3.23
C LEU A 91 17.39 18.30 3.78
N ILE A 92 17.23 17.15 4.43
CA ILE A 92 18.37 16.33 4.86
C ILE A 92 19.17 15.87 3.64
N ASN A 93 18.51 15.34 2.61
CA ASN A 93 19.17 14.91 1.38
C ASN A 93 19.95 16.07 0.73
N LEU A 94 19.31 17.23 0.61
CA LEU A 94 19.92 18.43 0.08
C LEU A 94 21.18 18.84 0.88
N LYS A 95 21.11 18.85 2.21
CA LYS A 95 22.25 19.17 3.08
C LYS A 95 23.39 18.15 2.94
N LEU A 96 23.06 16.86 2.79
CA LEU A 96 24.03 15.80 2.56
C LEU A 96 24.74 15.97 1.21
N GLN A 97 24.00 16.27 0.14
CA GLN A 97 24.54 16.51 -1.20
C GLN A 97 25.40 17.78 -1.25
N MET A 98 24.99 18.84 -0.56
CA MET A 98 25.75 20.10 -0.48
C MET A 98 26.97 20.03 0.45
N SER A 99 27.15 18.95 1.21
CA SER A 99 28.26 18.84 2.16
C SER A 99 29.62 18.80 1.44
N ARG A 100 30.47 19.79 1.74
CA ARG A 100 31.81 19.96 1.16
C ARG A 100 32.88 19.45 2.13
N PRO A 101 33.99 18.89 1.63
CA PRO A 101 35.12 18.57 2.49
C PRO A 101 35.64 19.85 3.15
N PRO A 102 36.06 19.81 4.43
CA PRO A 102 36.63 20.98 5.07
C PRO A 102 37.88 21.44 4.29
N THR A 103 37.86 22.68 3.79
CA THR A 103 39.04 23.36 3.22
C THR A 103 40.01 23.62 4.36
N THR A 104 41.14 22.92 4.35
CA THR A 104 42.05 22.88 5.51
C THR A 104 43.21 23.83 5.31
N SER A 105 43.22 24.94 6.07
CA SER A 105 44.48 25.61 6.39
C SER A 105 45.19 24.78 7.47
N SER A 106 46.41 24.34 7.18
CA SER A 106 47.12 23.29 7.93
C SER A 106 47.48 23.65 9.37
N LEU A 107 47.38 24.92 9.77
CA LEU A 107 47.84 25.40 11.07
C LEU A 107 46.82 25.23 12.22
N ILE A 108 45.52 25.11 11.91
CA ILE A 108 44.46 25.05 12.94
C ILE A 108 44.26 23.62 13.47
N LYS A 109 44.61 22.59 12.70
CA LYS A 109 44.39 21.17 13.05
C LYS A 109 45.18 20.70 14.27
N SER A 110 46.40 21.19 14.48
CA SER A 110 47.23 20.77 15.63
C SER A 110 46.82 21.45 16.94
N PHE A 111 46.28 22.67 16.88
CA PHE A 111 45.77 23.35 18.08
C PHE A 111 44.36 22.92 18.46
N ALA A 112 43.48 22.69 17.47
CA ALA A 112 42.10 22.30 17.73
C ALA A 112 41.97 20.90 18.36
N LYS A 113 42.83 19.94 17.98
CA LYS A 113 42.84 18.59 18.57
C LYS A 113 43.30 18.56 20.03
N SER A 114 44.15 19.50 20.45
CA SER A 114 44.67 19.55 21.83
C SER A 114 43.75 20.28 22.80
N LEU A 115 42.94 21.24 22.31
CA LEU A 115 42.04 22.04 23.14
C LEU A 115 40.68 21.36 23.38
N THR A 116 40.21 20.51 22.47
CA THR A 116 38.88 19.86 22.60
C THR A 116 38.85 18.72 23.62
N TYR A 117 39.96 18.03 23.89
CA TYR A 117 40.00 17.02 24.96
C TYR A 117 39.85 17.62 26.37
N PHE A 118 40.17 18.91 26.56
CA PHE A 118 40.04 19.59 27.86
C PHE A 118 38.67 20.26 28.07
N THR A 119 37.90 20.53 27.00
CA THR A 119 36.58 21.17 27.11
C THR A 119 35.40 20.19 27.04
N SER A 120 35.64 18.89 26.80
CA SER A 120 34.59 17.87 26.74
C SER A 120 33.92 17.51 28.08
N PHE A 121 34.28 18.17 29.19
CA PHE A 121 33.65 17.90 30.49
C PHE A 121 32.94 19.09 31.15
N THR A 122 32.92 20.28 30.54
CA THR A 122 32.19 21.43 31.11
C THR A 122 31.50 22.23 30.02
N ASN A 123 30.18 22.05 29.94
CA ASN A 123 29.19 23.03 29.48
C ASN A 123 29.43 23.67 28.10
N ALA A 124 29.47 22.86 27.05
CA ALA A 124 29.12 23.33 25.71
C ALA A 124 27.85 22.60 25.29
N GLU A 125 26.73 23.32 25.34
CA GLU A 125 25.55 23.04 24.53
C GLU A 125 26.03 22.52 23.18
N THR A 126 25.82 21.23 22.93
CA THR A 126 26.04 20.65 21.62
C THR A 126 25.15 21.45 20.68
N LYS A 127 25.75 22.42 19.98
CA LYS A 127 25.17 23.01 18.78
C LYS A 127 24.84 21.82 17.90
N ARG A 128 23.59 21.37 17.99
CA ARG A 128 23.05 20.30 17.16
C ARG A 128 23.48 20.65 15.76
N ILE A 129 24.00 19.69 15.02
CA ILE A 129 24.57 19.95 13.69
C ILE A 129 23.46 20.38 12.70
N PHE A 130 22.21 20.36 13.17
CA PHE A 130 21.00 20.87 12.55
C PHE A 130 20.30 21.99 13.35
N GLY A 131 20.95 22.54 14.37
CA GLY A 131 20.40 23.45 15.36
C GLY A 131 20.48 24.91 14.95
N GLU A 132 19.37 25.40 14.39
CA GLU A 132 18.63 26.58 14.87
C GLU A 132 17.32 26.75 14.08
N GLU A 133 17.18 26.11 12.90
CA GLU A 133 15.92 26.11 12.14
C GLU A 133 15.58 24.71 11.55
N SER A 134 14.38 24.26 11.91
CA SER A 134 13.45 23.32 11.24
C SER A 134 13.75 21.82 11.02
N ILE A 135 14.97 21.29 11.19
CA ILE A 135 15.25 19.86 10.83
C ILE A 135 15.83 19.07 12.01
N SER A 136 15.12 18.04 12.49
CA SER A 136 15.60 17.10 13.51
C SER A 136 15.65 15.69 12.93
N ILE A 137 16.86 15.11 12.84
CA ILE A 137 17.06 13.73 12.38
C ILE A 137 16.27 12.75 13.25
N GLU A 138 16.25 12.96 14.56
CA GLU A 138 15.54 12.10 15.51
C GLU A 138 14.05 12.10 15.24
N ARG A 139 13.46 13.30 15.01
CA ARG A 139 12.05 13.44 14.64
C ARG A 139 11.78 12.78 13.30
N THR A 140 12.66 12.94 12.31
CA THR A 140 12.54 12.29 11.00
C THR A 140 12.59 10.77 11.14
N ILE A 141 13.50 10.20 11.93
CA ILE A 141 13.57 8.75 12.21
C ILE A 141 12.26 8.24 12.83
N ILE A 142 11.74 8.94 13.85
CA ILE A 142 10.47 8.57 14.50
C ILE A 142 9.30 8.62 13.49
N ASN A 143 9.27 9.63 12.63
CA ASN A 143 8.25 9.75 11.60
C ASN A 143 8.39 8.68 10.50
N CYS A 144 9.61 8.25 10.17
CA CYS A 144 9.82 7.07 9.33
C CYS A 144 9.25 5.80 9.97
N ASP A 145 9.41 5.60 11.28
CA ASP A 145 8.81 4.46 11.99
C ASP A 145 7.27 4.48 11.97
N ARG A 146 6.69 5.67 12.12
CA ARG A 146 5.23 5.87 11.97
C ARG A 146 4.77 5.57 10.54
N LEU A 147 5.51 6.01 9.54
CA LEU A 147 5.22 5.71 8.14
C LEU A 147 5.31 4.21 7.85
N ILE A 148 6.37 3.54 8.30
CA ILE A 148 6.53 2.08 8.14
C ILE A 148 5.34 1.34 8.77
N SER A 149 4.92 1.76 9.96
CA SER A 149 3.75 1.16 10.64
C SER A 149 2.47 1.37 9.84
N ALA A 150 2.22 2.58 9.33
CA ALA A 150 1.07 2.88 8.47
C ALA A 150 1.10 2.06 7.16
N LEU A 151 2.27 1.89 6.56
CA LEU A 151 2.44 1.08 5.35
C LEU A 151 2.13 -0.39 5.59
N ASN A 152 2.57 -0.96 6.71
CA ASN A 152 2.24 -2.34 7.08
C ASN A 152 0.73 -2.51 7.28
N THR A 153 0.06 -1.58 7.96
CA THR A 153 -1.39 -1.61 8.14
C THR A 153 -2.12 -1.52 6.79
N ALA A 154 -1.69 -0.59 5.93
CA ALA A 154 -2.24 -0.44 4.59
C ALA A 154 -2.07 -1.71 3.75
N GLU A 155 -0.90 -2.34 3.80
CA GLU A 155 -0.63 -3.60 3.11
C GLU A 155 -1.60 -4.71 3.56
N VAL A 156 -1.80 -4.85 4.88
CA VAL A 156 -2.76 -5.80 5.45
C VAL A 156 -4.17 -5.49 4.91
N ILE A 157 -4.63 -4.25 4.95
CA ILE A 157 -5.97 -3.87 4.47
C ILE A 157 -6.14 -4.18 2.99
N ILE A 158 -5.17 -3.80 2.14
CA ILE A 158 -5.24 -4.02 0.70
C ILE A 158 -5.22 -5.52 0.38
N ARG A 159 -4.37 -6.32 1.06
CA ARG A 159 -4.36 -7.78 0.92
C ARG A 159 -5.70 -8.41 1.32
N HIS A 160 -6.27 -8.00 2.46
CA HIS A 160 -7.54 -8.54 2.95
C HIS A 160 -8.74 -8.10 2.11
N ARG A 161 -8.69 -6.94 1.46
CA ARG A 161 -9.74 -6.51 0.51
C ARG A 161 -9.82 -7.47 -0.68
N ASN A 162 -8.67 -7.81 -1.27
CA ASN A 162 -8.61 -8.80 -2.34
C ASN A 162 -9.05 -10.20 -1.89
N ILE A 163 -8.79 -10.56 -0.64
CA ILE A 163 -9.22 -11.85 -0.08
C ILE A 163 -10.73 -11.86 0.17
N ARG A 164 -11.31 -10.80 0.74
CA ARG A 164 -12.77 -10.71 0.97
C ARG A 164 -13.58 -10.78 -0.32
N ASP A 165 -13.13 -10.14 -1.38
CA ASP A 165 -13.78 -10.23 -2.70
C ASP A 165 -13.71 -11.67 -3.24
N ASN A 166 -12.55 -12.33 -3.10
CA ASN A 166 -12.36 -13.72 -3.53
C ASN A 166 -13.00 -14.78 -2.61
N GLU A 167 -13.23 -14.48 -1.33
CA GLU A 167 -13.87 -15.39 -0.38
C GLU A 167 -15.39 -15.40 -0.53
N ILE A 168 -16.01 -14.24 -0.72
CA ILE A 168 -17.46 -14.13 -0.92
C ILE A 168 -17.82 -14.59 -2.34
N PHE A 169 -17.05 -14.17 -3.35
CA PHE A 169 -17.29 -14.53 -4.75
C PHE A 169 -16.09 -15.28 -5.31
N LYS A 170 -15.91 -16.54 -4.91
CA LYS A 170 -14.85 -17.39 -5.47
C LYS A 170 -14.98 -17.42 -7.01
N PRO A 171 -13.99 -16.91 -7.76
CA PRO A 171 -14.05 -16.87 -9.23
C PRO A 171 -14.22 -18.25 -9.86
N SER A 172 -13.80 -19.31 -9.15
CA SER A 172 -13.93 -20.70 -9.61
C SER A 172 -15.37 -21.23 -9.66
N ARG A 173 -16.33 -20.56 -9.01
CA ARG A 173 -17.71 -21.06 -8.92
C ARG A 173 -18.67 -20.35 -9.87
N VAL A 174 -18.45 -19.07 -10.12
CA VAL A 174 -19.25 -18.30 -11.07
C VAL A 174 -18.75 -18.62 -12.47
N LYS A 175 -19.58 -19.27 -13.29
CA LYS A 175 -19.21 -19.57 -14.68
C LYS A 175 -19.36 -18.29 -15.50
N GLU A 176 -18.21 -17.74 -15.94
CA GLU A 176 -18.14 -16.56 -16.80
C GLU A 176 -19.06 -16.67 -18.03
N SER A 177 -19.07 -17.83 -18.69
CA SER A 177 -19.92 -18.08 -19.86
C SER A 177 -21.41 -17.88 -19.56
N ILE A 178 -21.89 -18.26 -18.37
CA ILE A 178 -23.30 -18.10 -17.99
C ILE A 178 -23.61 -16.62 -17.73
N VAL A 179 -22.68 -15.89 -17.13
CA VAL A 179 -22.83 -14.44 -16.87
C VAL A 179 -22.89 -13.69 -18.20
N VAL A 180 -21.98 -13.98 -19.12
CA VAL A 180 -21.95 -13.36 -20.46
C VAL A 180 -23.24 -13.66 -21.24
N ASP A 181 -23.69 -14.92 -21.25
CA ASP A 181 -24.91 -15.33 -21.95
C ASP A 181 -26.16 -14.60 -21.40
N LEU A 182 -26.23 -14.36 -20.09
CA LEU A 182 -27.34 -13.66 -19.46
C LEU A 182 -27.30 -12.15 -19.72
N ILE A 183 -26.10 -11.56 -19.79
CA ILE A 183 -25.93 -10.15 -20.18
C ILE A 183 -26.36 -9.96 -21.64
N ASP A 184 -25.95 -10.84 -22.54
CA ASP A 184 -26.31 -10.76 -23.96
C ASP A 184 -27.82 -10.91 -24.15
N LYS A 185 -28.47 -11.85 -23.44
CA LYS A 185 -29.93 -11.97 -23.44
C LYS A 185 -30.64 -10.73 -22.90
N ALA A 186 -30.09 -10.06 -21.88
CA ALA A 186 -30.67 -8.83 -21.35
C ALA A 186 -30.54 -7.68 -22.36
N SER A 187 -29.40 -7.57 -23.04
CA SER A 187 -29.18 -6.59 -24.11
C SER A 187 -30.14 -6.81 -25.29
N ASP A 188 -30.29 -8.05 -25.76
CA ASP A 188 -31.22 -8.40 -26.84
C ASP A 188 -32.68 -8.04 -26.47
N GLN A 189 -33.08 -8.26 -25.22
CA GLN A 189 -34.42 -7.93 -24.74
C GLN A 189 -34.67 -6.41 -24.65
N LEU A 190 -33.63 -5.62 -24.35
CA LEU A 190 -33.69 -4.16 -24.33
C LEU A 190 -33.75 -3.57 -25.73
N ASP A 191 -32.97 -4.11 -26.67
CA ASP A 191 -32.95 -3.65 -28.05
C ASP A 191 -34.32 -3.89 -28.73
N ASN A 192 -34.93 -5.05 -28.47
CA ASN A 192 -36.25 -5.42 -28.98
C ASN A 192 -37.43 -4.71 -28.30
N SER A 193 -37.21 -3.95 -27.22
CA SER A 193 -38.27 -3.18 -26.55
C SER A 193 -38.61 -1.92 -27.35
N THR A 194 -39.81 -1.82 -27.91
CA THR A 194 -40.22 -0.71 -28.79
C THR A 194 -40.53 0.61 -28.07
N SER A 195 -40.60 0.61 -26.74
CA SER A 195 -41.09 1.71 -25.91
C SER A 195 -40.01 2.52 -25.21
N LEU A 196 -38.76 2.04 -25.20
CA LEU A 196 -37.65 2.73 -24.54
C LEU A 196 -37.08 3.85 -25.40
N ASN A 197 -36.83 5.00 -24.77
CA ASN A 197 -36.11 6.11 -25.39
C ASN A 197 -34.73 5.61 -25.88
N PRO A 198 -34.32 5.89 -27.13
CA PRO A 198 -33.01 5.52 -27.67
C PRO A 198 -31.83 5.94 -26.78
N GLU A 199 -31.89 7.11 -26.14
CA GLU A 199 -30.82 7.56 -25.22
C GLU A 199 -30.69 6.66 -23.97
N THR A 200 -31.83 6.23 -23.42
CA THR A 200 -31.85 5.32 -22.26
C THR A 200 -31.39 3.91 -22.63
N LYS A 201 -31.77 3.43 -23.82
CA LYS A 201 -31.26 2.15 -24.35
C LYS A 201 -29.74 2.18 -24.51
N GLN A 202 -29.22 3.24 -25.11
CA GLN A 202 -27.79 3.39 -25.33
C GLN A 202 -27.03 3.39 -23.99
N LEU A 203 -27.49 4.18 -23.01
CA LEU A 203 -26.89 4.23 -21.68
C LEU A 203 -26.87 2.85 -21.01
N ILE A 204 -27.98 2.12 -21.05
CA ILE A 204 -28.05 0.78 -20.45
C ILE A 204 -27.12 -0.20 -21.15
N ASN A 205 -27.08 -0.20 -22.48
CA ASN A 205 -26.21 -1.08 -23.25
C ASN A 205 -24.73 -0.76 -23.03
N GLU A 206 -24.35 0.50 -22.84
CA GLU A 206 -23.00 0.90 -22.44
C GLU A 206 -22.63 0.31 -21.08
N TYR A 207 -23.51 0.42 -20.08
CA TYR A 207 -23.29 -0.22 -18.78
C TYR A 207 -23.19 -1.74 -18.87
N LEU A 208 -24.05 -2.40 -19.65
CA LEU A 208 -24.00 -3.85 -19.86
C LEU A 208 -22.71 -4.29 -20.57
N ALA A 209 -22.21 -3.49 -21.52
CA ALA A 209 -20.95 -3.73 -22.20
C ALA A 209 -19.75 -3.60 -21.25
N GLU A 210 -19.74 -2.60 -20.36
CA GLU A 210 -18.71 -2.46 -19.32
C GLU A 210 -18.73 -3.64 -18.34
N ILE A 211 -19.92 -4.08 -17.92
CA ILE A 211 -20.09 -5.23 -17.04
C ILE A 211 -19.59 -6.51 -17.72
N LYS A 212 -19.89 -6.70 -19.01
CA LYS A 212 -19.41 -7.83 -19.81
C LYS A 212 -17.89 -7.84 -19.90
N ALA A 213 -17.27 -6.68 -20.17
CA ALA A 213 -15.82 -6.56 -20.25
C ALA A 213 -15.13 -6.87 -18.90
N GLU A 214 -15.69 -6.41 -17.78
CA GLU A 214 -15.18 -6.71 -16.44
C GLU A 214 -15.34 -8.20 -16.09
N ALA A 215 -16.46 -8.82 -16.48
CA ALA A 215 -16.71 -10.24 -16.27
C ALA A 215 -15.73 -11.14 -17.04
N GLN A 216 -15.27 -10.71 -18.22
CA GLN A 216 -14.28 -11.41 -19.05
C GLN A 216 -12.82 -11.12 -18.66
N SER A 217 -12.60 -10.28 -17.64
CA SER A 217 -11.24 -9.95 -17.21
C SER A 217 -10.57 -11.13 -16.51
N LYS A 218 -9.23 -11.15 -16.48
CA LYS A 218 -8.45 -12.21 -15.80
C LYS A 218 -8.72 -12.31 -14.28
N ALA A 219 -9.30 -11.26 -13.68
CA ALA A 219 -9.59 -11.19 -12.26
C ALA A 219 -10.89 -10.36 -12.04
N PRO A 220 -12.06 -10.95 -12.32
CA PRO A 220 -13.32 -10.22 -12.31
C PRO A 220 -13.70 -9.77 -10.90
N ARG A 221 -14.07 -8.50 -10.76
CA ARG A 221 -14.55 -7.94 -9.49
C ARG A 221 -16.06 -8.13 -9.36
N TRP A 222 -16.46 -9.30 -8.88
CA TRP A 222 -17.86 -9.69 -8.78
C TRP A 222 -18.75 -8.73 -7.98
N GLN A 223 -18.24 -8.09 -6.92
CA GLN A 223 -19.00 -7.06 -6.19
C GLN A 223 -19.36 -5.85 -7.05
N ASN A 224 -18.42 -5.39 -7.88
CA ASN A 224 -18.64 -4.27 -8.79
C ASN A 224 -19.63 -4.69 -9.89
N ILE A 225 -19.48 -5.89 -10.43
CA ILE A 225 -20.40 -6.47 -11.42
C ILE A 225 -21.83 -6.51 -10.87
N ILE A 226 -22.03 -7.03 -9.65
CA ILE A 226 -23.35 -7.08 -9.00
C ILE A 226 -23.89 -5.67 -8.74
N GLY A 227 -23.07 -4.76 -8.23
CA GLY A 227 -23.47 -3.37 -7.97
C GLY A 227 -23.95 -2.67 -9.23
N SER A 228 -23.20 -2.78 -10.33
CA SER A 228 -23.58 -2.23 -11.63
C SER A 228 -24.83 -2.91 -12.20
N LEU A 229 -24.95 -4.24 -12.08
CA LEU A 229 -26.17 -4.96 -12.48
C LEU A 229 -27.40 -4.53 -11.69
N MET A 230 -27.27 -4.28 -10.38
CA MET A 230 -28.37 -3.77 -9.56
C MET A 230 -28.84 -2.38 -10.00
N ILE A 231 -27.91 -1.50 -10.40
CA ILE A 231 -28.24 -0.18 -10.96
C ILE A 231 -29.02 -0.36 -12.26
N VAL A 232 -28.54 -1.21 -13.17
CA VAL A 232 -29.23 -1.49 -14.44
C VAL A 232 -30.59 -2.13 -14.22
N ALA A 233 -30.71 -3.07 -13.26
CA ALA A 233 -31.97 -3.69 -12.86
C ALA A 233 -32.95 -2.68 -12.23
N ALA A 234 -32.47 -1.71 -11.45
CA ALA A 234 -33.30 -0.66 -10.88
C ALA A 234 -33.84 0.29 -11.96
N ILE A 235 -32.99 0.69 -12.92
CA ILE A 235 -33.40 1.51 -14.07
C ILE A 235 -34.45 0.76 -14.89
N THR A 236 -34.19 -0.51 -15.23
CA THR A 236 -35.09 -1.33 -16.05
C THR A 236 -36.37 -1.76 -15.34
N SER A 237 -36.38 -1.95 -14.01
CA SER A 237 -37.61 -2.24 -13.25
C SER A 237 -38.48 -1.00 -13.03
N GLY A 238 -37.88 0.20 -13.02
CA GLY A 238 -38.62 1.47 -13.07
C GLY A 238 -39.27 1.75 -14.43
N LEU A 239 -38.86 1.02 -15.47
CA LEU A 239 -39.39 1.11 -16.83
C LEU A 239 -40.45 0.02 -17.01
N SER A 240 -41.73 0.40 -16.92
CA SER A 240 -42.89 -0.52 -16.97
C SER A 240 -42.95 -1.40 -18.24
N ASP A 241 -42.15 -1.09 -19.25
CA ASP A 241 -42.28 -1.62 -20.60
C ASP A 241 -41.15 -2.59 -21.04
N ALA A 242 -40.25 -2.98 -20.13
CA ALA A 242 -39.22 -4.00 -20.37
C ALA A 242 -39.12 -5.07 -19.27
N PRO A 243 -40.24 -5.75 -18.92
CA PRO A 243 -40.27 -6.72 -17.81
C PRO A 243 -39.41 -7.98 -18.07
N GLY A 244 -39.13 -8.30 -19.34
CA GLY A 244 -38.24 -9.41 -19.70
C GLY A 244 -36.79 -9.14 -19.30
N ALA A 245 -36.26 -7.96 -19.66
CA ALA A 245 -34.89 -7.58 -19.33
C ALA A 245 -34.67 -7.49 -17.81
N ALA A 246 -35.62 -6.89 -17.08
CA ALA A 246 -35.56 -6.81 -15.63
C ALA A 246 -35.50 -8.21 -14.96
N LYS A 247 -36.32 -9.16 -15.43
CA LYS A 247 -36.28 -10.55 -14.93
C LYS A 247 -34.98 -11.27 -15.25
N THR A 248 -34.41 -11.04 -16.43
CA THR A 248 -33.13 -11.64 -16.84
C THR A 248 -31.98 -11.10 -15.98
N LEU A 249 -31.97 -9.79 -15.71
CA LEU A 249 -31.00 -9.15 -14.83
C LEU A 249 -31.14 -9.61 -13.37
N GLU A 250 -32.37 -9.75 -12.88
CA GLU A 250 -32.65 -10.29 -11.55
C GLU A 250 -32.17 -11.75 -11.43
N SER A 251 -32.44 -12.57 -12.46
CA SER A 251 -31.96 -13.96 -12.52
C SER A 251 -30.43 -14.05 -12.53
N LEU A 252 -29.77 -13.11 -13.21
CA LEU A 252 -28.31 -13.01 -13.23
C LEU A 252 -27.76 -12.63 -11.86
N ILE A 253 -28.36 -11.65 -11.18
CA ILE A 253 -27.98 -11.27 -9.81
C ILE A 253 -28.18 -12.47 -8.86
N GLN A 254 -29.32 -13.14 -8.94
CA GLN A 254 -29.62 -14.33 -8.14
C GLN A 254 -28.65 -15.48 -8.43
N TYR A 255 -28.23 -15.67 -9.68
CA TYR A 255 -27.22 -16.67 -10.02
C TYR A 255 -25.88 -16.36 -9.36
N ILE A 256 -25.37 -15.12 -9.49
CA ILE A 256 -24.08 -14.73 -8.91
C ILE A 256 -24.11 -14.82 -7.38
N VAL A 257 -25.18 -14.32 -6.75
CA VAL A 257 -25.35 -14.36 -5.28
C VAL A 257 -25.63 -15.77 -4.77
N GLY A 258 -26.42 -16.55 -5.49
CA GLY A 258 -26.75 -17.94 -5.14
C GLY A 258 -25.51 -18.84 -5.17
N VAL A 259 -24.65 -18.66 -6.17
CA VAL A 259 -23.37 -19.38 -6.28
C VAL A 259 -22.38 -18.96 -5.19
N ALA A 260 -22.42 -17.69 -4.75
CA ALA A 260 -21.65 -17.18 -3.63
C ALA A 260 -22.11 -17.73 -2.27
N ALA A 261 -23.42 -17.96 -2.09
CA ALA A 261 -24.02 -18.43 -0.84
C ALA A 261 -23.85 -19.94 -0.56
N ILE A 262 -23.46 -20.74 -1.56
CA ILE A 262 -23.24 -22.19 -1.37
C ILE A 262 -22.02 -22.39 -0.45
N LYS A 263 -22.28 -22.75 0.81
CA LYS A 263 -21.26 -23.11 1.81
C LYS A 263 -20.33 -24.19 1.21
N PRO A 264 -19.00 -24.09 1.32
CA PRO A 264 -18.13 -25.18 0.89
C PRO A 264 -18.54 -26.47 1.63
N GLU A 265 -18.82 -27.53 0.87
CA GLU A 265 -18.75 -28.88 1.42
C GLU A 265 -17.37 -28.99 2.07
N ALA A 266 -17.36 -29.22 3.38
CA ALA A 266 -16.13 -29.49 4.08
C ALA A 266 -15.44 -30.63 3.33
N PRO A 267 -14.14 -30.52 3.00
CA PRO A 267 -13.43 -31.65 2.43
C PRO A 267 -13.66 -32.82 3.38
N PHE A 268 -14.32 -33.87 2.88
CA PHE A 268 -14.42 -35.15 3.57
C PHE A 268 -12.98 -35.68 3.71
N LEU A 269 -12.26 -35.20 4.71
CA LEU A 269 -11.18 -35.96 5.30
C LEU A 269 -11.90 -37.18 5.90
N PRO A 270 -11.59 -38.41 5.46
CA PRO A 270 -12.06 -39.57 6.20
C PRO A 270 -11.58 -39.40 7.64
N SER A 271 -12.49 -39.59 8.60
CA SER A 271 -12.12 -39.62 10.01
C SER A 271 -10.88 -40.50 10.16
N PRO A 272 -9.83 -40.07 10.89
CA PRO A 272 -8.68 -40.93 11.12
C PRO A 272 -9.22 -42.20 11.77
N THR A 273 -9.25 -43.27 10.98
CA THR A 273 -9.62 -44.58 11.46
C THR A 273 -8.50 -44.99 12.40
N ASP A 274 -8.85 -45.55 13.55
CA ASP A 274 -7.96 -46.02 14.61
C ASP A 274 -6.94 -47.06 14.08
N ALA A 275 -5.94 -46.58 13.36
CA ALA A 275 -4.81 -47.36 12.87
C ALA A 275 -3.55 -46.82 13.55
N GLU A 276 -3.24 -47.52 14.65
CA GLU A 276 -1.89 -47.77 15.14
C GLU A 276 -1.11 -46.59 15.69
N ARG A 277 -1.30 -46.44 17.01
CA ARG A 277 -0.22 -46.23 17.98
C ARG A 277 1.04 -47.04 17.59
N ILE A 278 1.96 -46.43 16.87
CA ILE A 278 3.38 -46.78 16.97
C ILE A 278 4.09 -45.50 17.34
N GLY A 279 4.50 -45.46 18.61
CA GLY A 279 5.21 -44.34 19.20
C GLY A 279 6.54 -44.12 18.50
N VAL A 280 6.82 -42.86 18.22
CA VAL A 280 8.20 -42.39 18.16
C VAL A 280 8.26 -41.17 19.07
N ASP A 281 8.58 -41.45 20.34
CA ASP A 281 8.99 -40.46 21.32
C ASP A 281 10.26 -39.77 20.79
N PHE A 282 10.12 -38.58 20.20
CA PHE A 282 11.26 -37.78 19.74
C PHE A 282 11.84 -36.86 20.82
N PHE A 283 11.18 -36.73 21.97
CA PHE A 283 11.61 -35.88 23.07
C PHE A 283 11.26 -36.50 24.41
N ASN A 284 12.15 -37.35 24.95
CA ASN A 284 12.30 -37.57 26.40
C ASN A 284 13.58 -38.38 26.73
N GLY A 285 14.53 -37.74 27.45
CA GLY A 285 15.61 -38.36 28.25
C GLY A 285 16.94 -38.57 27.51
N VAL A 286 17.95 -37.69 27.55
CA VAL A 286 18.83 -37.24 28.67
C VAL A 286 19.93 -38.26 29.05
N ASP A 287 21.17 -37.76 28.95
CA ASP A 287 22.46 -38.13 29.59
C ASP A 287 23.19 -39.44 29.23
N THR A 288 24.36 -39.29 28.58
CA THR A 288 25.70 -39.49 29.21
C THR A 288 26.71 -38.55 28.56
#